data_AF-V9IE53-F1
#
_entry.id   AF-V9IE53-F1
#
_cell.length_a   1.000
_cell.length_b   1.000
_cell.length_c   1.000
_cell.angle_alpha   90.00
_cell.angle_beta   90.00
_cell.angle_gamma   90.00
#
_symmetry.space_group_name_H-M   'P 1'
#
loop_
_entity.id
_entity.type
_entity.pdbx_description
1 polymer ?
#
loop_
_entity_poly.entity_id
_entity_poly.type
_entity_poly.pdbx_seq_one_letter_code
_entity_poly.pdbx_strand_id
1 'polypeptide(L)'
;MDHLACDLMKILFTPEERILCNVNGKMGKQQFDSNKIHLIREVLLHFSGIAPNSVEWEETWKNCVTKIDTSNRGLKKDHRGRM
;
A
#
# COMPACT_ATOMS: atom_id res chain seq x y z
N MET A 1 0.32 -11.21 6.82
CA MET A 1 0.70 -10.45 5.61
C MET A 1 0.10 -9.05 5.59
N ASP A 2 -1.22 -8.92 5.75
CA ASP A 2 -1.94 -7.65 5.66
C ASP A 2 -1.43 -6.54 6.60
N HIS A 3 -1.16 -6.87 7.87
CA HIS A 3 -0.64 -5.90 8.84
C HIS A 3 0.74 -5.38 8.43
N LEU A 4 1.65 -6.30 8.05
CA LEU A 4 2.98 -5.94 7.56
C LEU A 4 2.91 -5.06 6.31
N ALA A 5 2.02 -5.35 5.37
CA ALA A 5 1.81 -4.54 4.18
C ALA A 5 1.38 -3.11 4.53
N CYS A 6 0.43 -2.96 5.47
CA CYS A 6 -0.03 -1.66 5.94
C CYS A 6 1.07 -0.90 6.69
N ASP A 7 1.88 -1.59 7.49
CA ASP A 7 2.93 -0.94 8.30
C ASP A 7 4.11 -0.49 7.43
N LEU A 8 4.55 -1.31 6.47
CA LEU A 8 5.54 -0.89 5.48
C LEU A 8 5.04 0.32 4.67
N MET A 9 3.77 0.33 4.28
CA MET A 9 3.18 1.48 3.61
C MET A 9 3.21 2.75 4.48
N LYS A 10 2.89 2.67 5.78
CA LYS A 10 2.98 3.82 6.70
C LYS A 10 4.41 4.32 6.91
N ILE A 11 5.40 3.43 6.82
CA ILE A 11 6.82 3.76 6.96
C ILE A 11 7.36 4.44 5.69
N LEU A 12 6.98 3.93 4.52
CA LEU A 12 7.54 4.36 3.23
C LEU A 12 6.86 5.59 2.63
N PHE A 13 5.62 5.88 3.02
CA PHE A 13 4.82 6.95 2.45
C PHE A 13 4.33 7.94 3.51
N THR A 14 4.38 9.22 3.16
CA THR A 14 3.88 10.29 4.03
C THR A 14 2.36 10.22 4.17
N PRO A 15 1.77 10.81 5.23
CA PRO A 15 0.33 10.95 5.33
C PRO A 15 -0.31 11.60 4.09
N GLU A 16 0.34 12.60 3.48
CA GLU A 16 -0.13 13.26 2.26
C GLU A 16 -0.15 12.32 1.06
N GLU A 17 0.93 11.57 0.82
CA GLU A 17 0.98 10.55 -0.23
C GLU A 17 -0.12 9.52 0.00
N ARG A 18 -0.36 9.10 1.25
CA ARG A 18 -1.39 8.13 1.60
C ARG A 18 -2.82 8.65 1.43
N ILE A 19 -3.01 9.96 1.52
CA ILE A 19 -4.29 10.61 1.20
C ILE A 19 -4.48 10.73 -0.31
N LEU A 20 -3.43 11.03 -1.08
CA LEU A 20 -3.54 11.35 -2.49
C LEU A 20 -3.41 10.15 -3.42
N CYS A 21 -2.74 9.10 -2.97
CA CYS A 21 -2.36 7.96 -3.78
C CYS A 21 -3.08 6.67 -3.37
N ASN A 22 -3.13 5.72 -4.30
CA ASN A 22 -3.41 4.31 -4.03
C ASN A 22 -2.49 3.43 -4.89
N VAL A 23 -2.53 2.11 -4.67
CA VAL A 23 -1.56 1.20 -5.32
C VAL A 23 -1.64 1.25 -6.85
N ASN A 24 -2.85 1.44 -7.41
CA ASN A 24 -3.11 1.30 -8.84
C ASN A 24 -3.40 2.62 -9.56
N GLY A 25 -3.34 3.77 -8.87
CA GLY A 25 -3.75 5.08 -9.43
C GLY A 25 -5.21 5.14 -9.88
N LYS A 26 -6.12 4.44 -9.21
CA LYS A 26 -7.55 4.35 -9.60
C LYS A 26 -8.43 5.30 -8.80
N MET A 27 -9.66 5.52 -9.26
CA MET A 27 -10.70 6.31 -8.55
C MET A 27 -10.26 7.76 -8.23
N GLY A 28 -9.57 8.41 -9.17
CA GLY A 28 -9.12 9.81 -9.00
C GLY A 28 -7.94 10.00 -8.04
N LYS A 29 -7.29 8.92 -7.61
CA LYS A 29 -6.04 8.95 -6.84
C LYS A 29 -4.84 8.84 -7.78
N GLN A 30 -3.71 9.40 -7.37
CA GLN A 30 -2.43 9.13 -8.01
C GLN A 30 -1.96 7.71 -7.69
N GLN A 31 -1.02 7.18 -8.47
CA GLN A 31 -0.36 5.95 -8.11
C GLN A 31 0.71 6.25 -7.06
N PHE A 32 0.87 5.37 -6.07
CA PHE A 32 2.08 5.38 -5.24
C PHE A 32 3.33 5.18 -6.11
N ASP A 33 4.46 5.67 -5.63
CA ASP A 33 5.76 5.37 -6.24
C ASP A 33 5.92 3.86 -6.44
N SER A 34 6.14 3.46 -7.69
CA SER A 34 6.15 2.05 -8.10
C SER A 34 7.33 1.28 -7.51
N ASN A 35 8.48 1.92 -7.28
CA ASN A 35 9.65 1.29 -6.67
C ASN A 35 9.39 0.97 -5.20
N LYS A 36 8.77 1.89 -4.46
CA LYS A 36 8.37 1.66 -3.06
C LYS A 36 7.31 0.57 -2.95
N ILE A 37 6.32 0.53 -3.85
CA ILE A 37 5.33 -0.56 -3.89
C ILE A 37 5.99 -1.90 -4.24
N HIS A 38 6.93 -1.91 -5.18
CA HIS A 38 7.68 -3.11 -5.54
C HIS A 38 8.49 -3.62 -4.33
N LEU A 39 9.15 -2.73 -3.59
CA LEU A 39 9.85 -3.08 -2.35
C LEU A 39 8.91 -3.74 -1.32
N ILE A 40 7.70 -3.18 -1.10
CA ILE A 40 6.70 -3.80 -0.22
C ILE A 40 6.36 -5.21 -0.70
N ARG A 41 6.12 -5.38 -2.00
CA ARG A 41 5.80 -6.67 -2.61
C ARG A 41 6.92 -7.70 -2.38
N GLU A 42 8.18 -7.34 -2.63
CA GLU A 42 9.33 -8.23 -2.45
C GLU A 42 9.55 -8.60 -0.97
N VAL A 43 9.44 -7.64 -0.06
CA VAL A 43 9.56 -7.90 1.39
C VAL A 43 8.46 -8.87 1.85
N LEU A 44 7.22 -8.65 1.41
CA LEU A 44 6.13 -9.55 1.74
C LEU A 44 6.38 -10.96 1.18
N LEU A 45 6.84 -11.08 -0.07
CA LEU A 45 7.16 -12.38 -0.66
C LEU A 45 8.22 -13.11 0.16
N HIS A 46 9.31 -12.41 0.52
CA HIS A 46 10.40 -12.95 1.31
C HIS A 46 9.95 -13.55 2.65
N PHE A 47 9.05 -12.86 3.36
CA PHE A 47 8.53 -13.33 4.66
C PHE A 47 7.35 -14.29 4.55
N SER A 48 6.76 -14.46 3.36
CA SER A 48 5.57 -15.30 3.18
C SER A 48 5.87 -16.79 3.15
N GLY A 49 7.06 -17.19 2.71
CA GLY A 49 7.38 -18.58 2.37
C GLY A 49 6.64 -19.11 1.13
N ILE A 50 5.89 -18.26 0.42
CA ILE A 50 5.15 -18.59 -0.80
C ILE A 50 6.10 -18.55 -2.00
N ALA A 51 5.93 -19.48 -2.95
CA ALA A 51 6.70 -19.48 -4.18
C ALA A 51 6.43 -18.23 -5.05
N PRO A 52 7.46 -17.59 -5.61
CA PRO A 52 7.28 -16.47 -6.55
C PRO A 52 6.45 -16.89 -7.76
N ASN A 53 5.68 -15.95 -8.32
CA ASN A 53 4.82 -16.15 -9.50
C ASN A 53 3.77 -17.27 -9.37
N SER A 54 3.51 -17.76 -8.16
CA SER A 54 2.43 -18.70 -7.89
C SER A 54 1.07 -17.99 -7.86
N VAL A 55 0.00 -18.73 -8.15
CA VAL A 55 -1.37 -18.22 -8.05
C VAL A 55 -1.66 -17.74 -6.62
N GLU A 56 -1.20 -18.50 -5.62
CA GLU A 56 -1.31 -18.17 -4.20
C GLU A 56 -0.66 -16.82 -3.86
N TRP A 57 0.53 -16.55 -4.44
CA TRP A 57 1.19 -15.27 -4.25
C TRP A 57 0.41 -14.11 -4.86
N GLU A 58 -0.09 -14.27 -6.09
CA GLU A 58 -0.87 -13.21 -6.73
C GLU A 58 -2.18 -12.90 -5.98
N GLU A 59 -2.84 -13.92 -5.42
CA GLU A 59 -4.02 -13.75 -4.58
C GLU A 59 -3.68 -13.06 -3.25
N THR A 60 -2.61 -13.49 -2.59
CA THR A 60 -2.10 -12.87 -1.36
C THR A 60 -1.75 -11.40 -1.58
N TRP A 61 -1.09 -11.09 -2.70
CA TRP A 61 -0.75 -9.73 -3.08
C TRP A 61 -2.01 -8.87 -3.32
N LYS A 62 -3.01 -9.37 -4.05
CA LYS A 62 -4.29 -8.66 -4.27
C LYS A 62 -5.00 -8.34 -2.95
N ASN A 63 -4.97 -9.25 -1.98
CA ASN A 63 -5.52 -9.02 -0.65
C ASN A 63 -4.75 -7.91 0.08
N CYS A 64 -3.41 -7.93 0.04
CA CYS A 64 -2.57 -6.88 0.63
C CYS A 64 -2.85 -5.51 0.00
N VAL A 65 -2.99 -5.43 -1.32
CA VAL A 65 -3.34 -4.19 -2.04
C VAL A 65 -4.68 -3.62 -1.55
N THR A 66 -5.69 -4.48 -1.42
CA THR A 66 -7.01 -4.08 -0.90
C THR A 66 -6.92 -3.52 0.52
N LYS A 67 -6.10 -4.14 1.37
CA LYS A 67 -5.88 -3.70 2.76
C LYS A 67 -5.12 -2.38 2.85
N ILE A 68 -4.09 -2.19 2.03
CA ILE A 68 -3.37 -0.92 1.91
C ILE A 68 -4.35 0.19 1.54
N ASP A 69 -5.11 0.01 0.46
CA ASP A 69 -6.03 1.04 -0.04
C ASP A 69 -7.14 1.34 0.98
N THR A 70 -7.68 0.32 1.65
CA THR A 70 -8.72 0.50 2.67
C THR A 70 -8.18 1.15 3.95
N SER A 71 -6.94 0.87 4.35
CA SER A 71 -6.29 1.50 5.51
C SER A 71 -6.13 3.03 5.38
N ASN A 72 -6.16 3.54 4.14
CA ASN A 72 -6.01 4.96 3.85
C ASN A 72 -7.34 5.72 3.69
N ARG A 73 -8.48 5.02 3.55
CA ARG A 73 -9.81 5.65 3.28
C ARG A 73 -10.31 6.58 4.39
N GLY A 74 -9.84 6.40 5.62
CA GLY A 74 -10.18 7.26 6.76
C GLY A 74 -9.33 8.53 6.87
N LEU A 75 -8.26 8.65 6.10
CA LEU A 75 -7.38 9.80 6.14
C LEU A 75 -8.03 10.96 5.37
N LYS A 76 -8.31 12.05 6.09
CA LYS A 76 -8.71 13.33 5.48
C LYS A 76 -7.50 14.24 5.50
N LYS A 77 -7.40 15.16 4.52
CA LYS A 77 -6.52 16.33 4.66
C LYS A 77 -6.98 17.08 5.90
N ASP A 78 -6.24 17.02 7.01
CA ASP A 78 -6.51 17.93 8.12
C ASP A 78 -6.21 19.33 7.59
N HIS A 79 -7.23 20.17 7.47
CA HIS A 79 -7.08 21.57 7.04
C HIS A 79 -6.67 22.46 8.24
N ARG A 80 -6.37 21.88 9.40
CA ARG A 80 -5.92 22.64 10.56
C ARG A 80 -4.43 22.92 10.47
N GLY A 81 -4.10 24.09 9.91
CA GLY A 81 -2.81 24.71 10.18
C GLY A 81 -2.23 25.61 9.10
N ARG A 82 -3.02 26.51 8.49
CA ARG A 82 -2.52 27.78 7.93
C ARG A 82 -3.64 28.84 7.99
N MET A 83 -3.78 29.47 9.15
CA MET A 83 -4.23 30.86 9.28
C MET A 83 -3.01 31.68 9.69
#